data_AF-A0A6I9P3J9-F1
#
_entry.id   AF-A0A6I9P3J9-F1
#
_cell.length_a   1.000
_cell.length_b   1.000
_cell.length_c   1.000
_cell.angle_alpha   90.00
_cell.angle_beta   90.00
_cell.angle_gamma   90.00
#
_symmetry.space_group_name_H-M   'P 1'
#
loop_
_entity.id
_entity.type
_entity.pdbx_description
1 polymer ?
#
loop_
_entity_poly.entity_id
_entity_poly.type
_entity_poly.pdbx_seq_one_letter_code
_entity_poly.pdbx_strand_id
1 'polypeptide(L)'
;MSASVAVYRNIYTEDRFKQAYGSDDITSGSLRLREKLAGSCRCSRRACLHLLSERVPIFNWLPRYRLKKWILGDTIGGLTVGILHIPQGMAFALLTSVAPIFGLYTSFFPVVLYMFFGTGRHVSTGTFAVVSLMTGSVVEQLVPTPLDMNSSSPEAADFEAQRIGVASAVALLSGIIMLCMFCLQLGFLSTYLSEPIVKAFTSAAAFHVTVSQIQSMLGLRLPRHTGTFSLFKTLASVMENLPHTNMAELLISMVCLAVLVIVKEINMRYRKRLRTPIPVEILTVIIATGVAYAFSLDSSYNIEIVGHIPAGFPKPRMPAVHTFPDIAGDTVAITFVGYAVSVSLAMIYADKHGYSIHPNQELLAHGISNTVSSFFTCFPSSATLATTNILESAGGYTQVGYMMYKCFCHIHKPLI
;
A
#
# COMPACT_ATOMS: atom_id res chain seq x y z
N MET A 1 52.70 -11.71 -17.97
CA MET A 1 53.44 -10.44 -17.78
C MET A 1 52.92 -9.81 -16.49
N SER A 2 53.64 -9.93 -15.38
CA SER A 2 53.31 -9.19 -14.16
C SER A 2 53.80 -7.76 -14.31
N ALA A 3 52.89 -6.81 -14.29
CA ALA A 3 53.25 -5.40 -14.26
C ALA A 3 53.87 -5.08 -12.89
N SER A 4 55.13 -4.65 -12.87
CA SER A 4 55.74 -4.07 -11.68
C SER A 4 55.31 -2.60 -11.58
N VAL A 5 54.71 -2.23 -10.45
CA VAL A 5 54.30 -0.85 -10.18
C VAL A 5 55.42 -0.17 -9.40
N ALA A 6 56.17 0.70 -10.07
CA ALA A 6 57.18 1.55 -9.43
C ALA A 6 56.57 2.92 -9.13
N VAL A 7 56.50 3.30 -7.85
CA VAL A 7 56.04 4.62 -7.40
C VAL A 7 57.17 5.32 -6.67
N TYR A 8 57.67 6.40 -7.25
CA TYR A 8 58.63 7.30 -6.63
C TYR A 8 57.90 8.56 -6.15
N ARG A 9 57.73 8.69 -4.82
CA ARG A 9 57.16 9.89 -4.20
C ARG A 9 57.85 10.17 -2.87
N ASN A 10 57.87 11.43 -2.48
CA ASN A 10 58.34 11.84 -1.16
C ASN A 10 57.41 11.32 -0.06
N ILE A 11 57.97 10.92 1.07
CA ILE A 11 57.22 10.47 2.23
C ILE A 11 56.72 11.72 2.97
N TYR A 12 55.39 11.89 3.02
CA TYR A 12 54.75 12.97 3.77
C TYR A 12 54.07 12.40 5.02
N THR A 13 54.16 13.11 6.14
CA THR A 13 53.20 12.98 7.24
C THR A 13 51.91 13.70 6.86
N GLU A 14 50.77 13.31 7.44
CA GLU A 14 49.46 13.91 7.11
C GLU A 14 49.47 15.44 7.24
N ASP A 15 50.12 15.97 8.27
CA ASP A 15 50.28 17.41 8.49
C ASP A 15 51.10 18.09 7.40
N ARG A 16 52.21 17.47 6.96
CA ARG A 16 53.04 18.01 5.87
C ARG A 16 52.33 17.94 4.52
N PHE A 17 51.51 16.91 4.31
CA PHE A 17 50.71 16.79 3.10
C PHE A 17 49.63 17.88 3.06
N LYS A 18 48.94 18.14 4.19
CA LYS A 18 47.96 19.23 4.32
C LYS A 18 48.61 20.62 4.23
N GLN A 19 49.84 20.81 4.68
CA GLN A 19 50.55 22.06 4.46
C GLN A 19 50.99 22.27 3.01
N ALA A 20 51.40 21.20 2.32
CA ALA A 20 51.89 21.29 0.95
C ALA A 20 50.77 21.35 -0.11
N TYR A 21 49.63 20.72 0.17
CA TYR A 21 48.53 20.54 -0.79
C TYR A 21 47.14 20.83 -0.22
N GLY A 22 47.01 21.19 1.07
CA GLY A 22 45.75 21.62 1.63
C GLY A 22 45.39 22.99 1.11
N SER A 23 44.14 23.15 0.66
CA SER A 23 43.55 24.45 0.37
C SER A 23 43.47 25.29 1.65
N ASP A 24 43.66 26.61 1.52
CA ASP A 24 43.58 27.62 2.59
C ASP A 24 42.18 27.72 3.24
N ASP A 25 41.74 26.68 3.95
CA ASP A 25 40.48 26.71 4.74
C ASP A 25 40.71 27.02 6.22
N ILE A 26 41.96 27.29 6.64
CA ILE A 26 42.31 27.42 8.07
C ILE A 26 42.24 28.87 8.60
N THR A 27 41.89 29.87 7.78
CA THR A 27 41.69 31.26 8.24
C THR A 27 40.23 31.72 8.28
N SER A 28 39.28 30.82 8.54
CA SER A 28 37.92 31.22 8.97
C SER A 28 37.83 31.34 10.49
N GLY A 29 38.58 32.28 11.06
CA GLY A 29 38.37 32.73 12.44
C GLY A 29 36.99 33.36 12.58
N SER A 30 36.14 32.78 13.43
CA SER A 30 35.02 33.47 14.10
C SER A 30 34.04 34.29 13.21
N LEU A 31 33.77 33.88 11.96
CA LEU A 31 32.63 34.44 11.24
C LEU A 31 31.35 33.87 11.84
N ARG A 32 30.65 34.75 12.57
CA ARG A 32 29.43 34.57 13.36
C ARG A 32 28.52 33.53 12.72
N LEU A 33 28.15 32.49 13.48
CA LEU A 33 27.10 31.52 13.14
C LEU A 33 25.84 32.19 12.55
N ARG A 34 25.55 33.41 13.01
CA ARG A 34 24.45 34.27 12.58
C ARG A 34 24.54 34.71 11.11
N GLU A 35 25.74 34.94 10.58
CA GLU A 35 25.96 35.27 9.15
C GLU A 35 25.96 34.02 8.26
N LYS A 36 26.42 32.87 8.76
CA LYS A 36 26.25 31.59 8.05
C LYS A 36 24.77 31.18 7.97
N LEU A 37 23.99 31.38 9.03
CA LEU A 37 22.54 31.16 9.04
C LEU A 37 21.78 32.19 8.18
N ALA A 38 22.18 33.47 8.20
CA ALA A 38 21.59 34.51 7.34
C ALA A 38 21.94 34.33 5.85
N GLY A 39 23.13 33.80 5.52
CA GLY A 39 23.53 33.45 4.16
C GLY A 39 22.86 32.18 3.64
N SER A 40 22.58 31.21 4.51
CA SER A 40 21.83 29.98 4.17
C SER A 40 20.34 30.27 3.85
N CYS A 41 19.83 31.42 4.29
CA CYS A 41 18.45 31.87 4.02
C CYS A 41 18.31 32.74 2.76
N ARG A 42 19.33 32.84 1.89
CA ARG A 42 19.12 33.29 0.51
C ARG A 42 18.68 32.10 -0.34
N CYS A 43 17.42 31.70 -0.23
CA CYS A 43 16.82 30.76 -1.17
C CYS A 43 16.78 31.40 -2.57
N SER A 44 17.88 31.25 -3.32
CA SER A 44 17.89 31.52 -4.75
C SER A 44 16.76 30.71 -5.39
N ARG A 45 16.05 31.31 -6.36
CA ARG A 45 15.00 30.63 -7.12
C ARG A 45 15.48 29.28 -7.69
N ARG A 46 16.78 29.17 -7.99
CA ARG A 46 17.44 27.93 -8.43
C ARG A 46 17.56 26.87 -7.33
N ALA A 47 17.82 27.25 -6.08
CA ALA A 47 17.87 26.31 -4.95
C ALA A 47 16.48 25.78 -4.60
N CYS A 48 15.44 26.63 -4.66
CA CYS A 48 14.05 26.21 -4.50
C CYS A 48 13.61 25.25 -5.62
N LEU A 49 13.95 25.57 -6.89
CA LEU A 49 13.70 24.67 -8.02
C LEU A 49 14.43 23.34 -7.89
N HIS A 50 15.68 23.35 -7.40
CA HIS A 50 16.44 22.12 -7.14
C HIS A 50 15.77 21.26 -6.05
N LEU A 51 15.37 21.89 -4.94
CA LEU A 51 14.69 21.21 -3.84
C LEU A 51 13.34 20.64 -4.29
N LEU A 52 12.59 21.37 -5.12
CA LEU A 52 11.33 20.89 -5.70
C LEU A 52 11.56 19.70 -6.65
N SER A 53 12.61 19.76 -7.48
CA SER A 53 13.00 18.67 -8.39
C SER A 53 13.43 17.41 -7.65
N GLU A 54 14.04 17.57 -6.48
CA GLU A 54 14.49 16.45 -5.64
C GLU A 54 13.34 15.83 -4.84
N ARG A 55 12.41 16.67 -4.34
CA ARG A 55 11.26 16.24 -3.52
C ARG A 55 10.04 15.79 -4.30
N VAL A 56 9.93 16.16 -5.57
CA VAL A 56 8.85 15.73 -6.46
C VAL A 56 9.47 15.02 -7.67
N PRO A 57 9.78 13.71 -7.54
CA PRO A 57 10.47 12.94 -8.58
C PRO A 57 9.78 12.96 -9.95
N ILE A 58 8.48 13.30 -10.01
CA ILE A 58 7.72 13.45 -11.26
C ILE A 58 8.40 14.36 -12.27
N PHE A 59 9.02 15.46 -11.82
CA PHE A 59 9.69 16.40 -12.71
C PHE A 59 10.97 15.84 -13.33
N ASN A 60 11.57 14.81 -12.71
CA ASN A 60 12.78 14.17 -13.23
C ASN A 60 12.48 13.05 -14.22
N TRP A 61 11.45 12.23 -13.94
CA TRP A 61 11.15 11.06 -14.76
C TRP A 61 10.19 11.37 -15.91
N LEU A 62 9.22 12.28 -15.73
CA LEU A 62 8.22 12.60 -16.75
C LEU A 62 8.84 13.17 -18.04
N PRO A 63 9.84 14.08 -18.00
CA PRO A 63 10.49 14.57 -19.22
C PRO A 63 11.37 13.53 -19.92
N ARG A 64 11.85 12.51 -19.19
CA ARG A 64 12.66 11.41 -19.74
C ARG A 64 11.78 10.25 -20.26
N TYR A 65 10.46 10.41 -20.24
CA TYR A 65 9.51 9.38 -20.63
C TYR A 65 9.51 9.13 -22.14
N ARG A 66 9.81 7.89 -22.55
CA ARG A 66 9.82 7.50 -23.97
C ARG A 66 8.43 7.06 -24.42
N LEU A 67 7.59 8.03 -24.77
CA LEU A 67 6.18 7.84 -25.16
C LEU A 67 5.98 6.65 -26.11
N LYS A 68 6.72 6.58 -27.23
CA LYS A 68 6.53 5.53 -28.25
C LYS A 68 6.77 4.10 -27.76
N LYS A 69 7.61 3.90 -26.74
CA LYS A 69 7.98 2.56 -26.26
C LYS A 69 7.20 2.14 -25.01
N TRP A 70 6.98 3.07 -24.09
CA TRP A 70 6.46 2.73 -22.75
C TRP A 70 4.95 2.87 -22.63
N ILE A 71 4.31 3.69 -23.48
CA ILE A 71 2.87 3.97 -23.35
C ILE A 71 2.00 2.72 -23.47
N LEU A 72 2.35 1.79 -24.37
CA LEU A 72 1.55 0.58 -24.58
C LEU A 72 1.62 -0.34 -23.36
N GLY A 73 2.82 -0.55 -22.81
CA GLY A 73 3.04 -1.38 -21.62
C GLY A 73 2.41 -0.76 -20.37
N ASP A 74 2.57 0.56 -20.19
CA ASP A 74 1.96 1.29 -19.07
C ASP A 74 0.44 1.31 -19.16
N THR A 75 -0.13 1.47 -20.36
CA THR A 75 -1.59 1.47 -20.54
C THR A 75 -2.18 0.10 -20.26
N ILE A 76 -1.60 -0.97 -20.83
CA ILE A 76 -2.10 -2.34 -20.61
C ILE A 76 -1.88 -2.77 -19.16
N GLY A 77 -0.70 -2.53 -18.59
CA GLY A 77 -0.40 -2.87 -17.21
C GLY A 77 -1.24 -2.06 -16.21
N GLY A 78 -1.43 -0.77 -16.48
CA GLY A 78 -2.30 0.11 -15.71
C GLY A 78 -3.77 -0.31 -15.73
N LEU A 79 -4.28 -0.66 -16.91
CA LEU A 79 -5.61 -1.22 -17.11
C LEU A 79 -5.80 -2.50 -16.29
N THR A 80 -4.89 -3.47 -16.45
CA THR A 80 -4.97 -4.74 -15.72
C THR A 80 -4.88 -4.54 -14.21
N VAL A 81 -3.96 -3.71 -13.72
CA VAL A 81 -3.83 -3.47 -12.28
C VAL A 81 -5.04 -2.75 -11.72
N GLY A 82 -5.57 -1.76 -12.43
CA GLY A 82 -6.73 -1.03 -11.95
C GLY A 82 -8.01 -1.88 -11.94
N ILE A 83 -8.18 -2.79 -12.90
CA ILE A 83 -9.21 -3.85 -12.89
C ILE A 83 -9.06 -4.67 -11.59
N LEU A 84 -7.86 -5.14 -11.28
CA LEU A 84 -7.61 -5.96 -10.08
C LEU A 84 -7.80 -5.22 -8.76
N HIS A 85 -7.55 -3.91 -8.72
CA HIS A 85 -7.74 -3.10 -7.52
C HIS A 85 -9.21 -3.03 -7.07
N ILE A 86 -10.19 -3.22 -7.96
CA ILE A 86 -11.62 -3.15 -7.60
C ILE A 86 -11.99 -4.24 -6.60
N PRO A 87 -11.92 -5.55 -6.94
CA PRO A 87 -12.28 -6.61 -6.00
C PRO A 87 -11.30 -6.68 -4.82
N GLN A 88 -10.00 -6.45 -5.07
CA GLN A 88 -8.99 -6.49 -4.01
C GLN A 88 -9.20 -5.40 -2.96
N GLY A 89 -9.50 -4.17 -3.39
CA GLY A 89 -9.78 -3.05 -2.50
C GLY A 89 -11.02 -3.31 -1.64
N MET A 90 -12.10 -3.80 -2.25
CA MET A 90 -13.34 -4.15 -1.55
C MET A 90 -13.12 -5.24 -0.50
N ALA A 91 -12.41 -6.32 -0.85
CA ALA A 91 -12.09 -7.39 0.08
C ALA A 91 -11.26 -6.88 1.28
N PHE A 92 -10.27 -6.04 1.04
CA PHE A 92 -9.44 -5.50 2.12
C PHE A 92 -10.16 -4.45 2.99
N ALA A 93 -11.15 -3.73 2.45
CA ALA A 93 -12.03 -2.89 3.27
C ALA A 93 -12.85 -3.71 4.28
N LEU A 94 -13.36 -4.88 3.86
CA LEU A 94 -14.02 -5.82 4.78
C LEU A 94 -13.05 -6.33 5.87
N LEU A 95 -11.76 -6.49 5.53
CA LEU A 95 -10.74 -6.81 6.54
C LEU A 95 -10.50 -5.67 7.53
N THR A 96 -10.62 -4.41 7.12
CA THR A 96 -10.62 -3.25 8.03
C THR A 96 -11.94 -3.05 8.79
N SER A 97 -12.93 -3.93 8.60
CA SER A 97 -14.25 -3.85 9.24
C SER A 97 -15.08 -2.63 8.84
N VAL A 98 -14.77 -2.03 7.68
CA VAL A 98 -15.51 -0.91 7.10
C VAL A 98 -16.20 -1.35 5.81
N ALA A 99 -17.11 -0.54 5.30
CA ALA A 99 -17.80 -0.88 4.07
C ALA A 99 -16.85 -0.97 2.85
N PRO A 100 -17.15 -1.87 1.89
CA PRO A 100 -16.35 -2.11 0.69
C PRO A 100 -15.98 -0.86 -0.13
N ILE A 101 -16.85 0.15 -0.13
CA ILE A 101 -16.65 1.40 -0.88
C ILE A 101 -15.36 2.14 -0.48
N PHE A 102 -14.99 2.12 0.79
CA PHE A 102 -13.79 2.80 1.28
C PHE A 102 -12.50 2.13 0.78
N GLY A 103 -12.57 0.85 0.39
CA GLY A 103 -11.50 0.14 -0.29
C GLY A 103 -11.21 0.67 -1.69
N LEU A 104 -12.26 1.10 -2.40
CA LEU A 104 -12.15 1.74 -3.71
C LEU A 104 -11.49 3.13 -3.58
N TYR A 105 -11.86 3.90 -2.56
CA TYR A 105 -11.24 5.21 -2.29
C TYR A 105 -9.78 5.09 -1.87
N THR A 106 -9.46 4.16 -0.97
CA THR A 106 -8.08 3.86 -0.55
C THR A 106 -7.24 3.30 -1.70
N SER A 107 -7.88 2.65 -2.68
CA SER A 107 -7.21 2.25 -3.91
C SER A 107 -6.99 3.40 -4.89
N PHE A 108 -7.70 4.52 -4.77
CA PHE A 108 -7.62 5.66 -5.70
C PHE A 108 -6.65 6.74 -5.20
N PHE A 109 -6.98 7.39 -4.09
CA PHE A 109 -6.32 8.62 -3.64
C PHE A 109 -4.82 8.46 -3.32
N PRO A 110 -4.39 7.45 -2.55
CA PRO A 110 -2.96 7.27 -2.22
C PRO A 110 -2.09 7.01 -3.44
N VAL A 111 -2.64 6.41 -4.50
CA VAL A 111 -1.88 6.08 -5.71
C VAL A 111 -1.62 7.30 -6.56
N VAL A 112 -2.63 8.16 -6.68
CA VAL A 112 -2.50 9.47 -7.31
C VAL A 112 -1.42 10.29 -6.60
N LEU A 113 -1.43 10.31 -5.26
CA LEU A 113 -0.45 11.04 -4.46
C LEU A 113 0.95 10.43 -4.57
N TYR A 114 1.08 9.11 -4.49
CA TYR A 114 2.36 8.40 -4.63
C TYR A 114 3.00 8.63 -6.01
N MET A 115 2.21 8.84 -7.06
CA MET A 115 2.73 9.16 -8.40
C MET A 115 3.60 10.43 -8.41
N PHE A 116 3.25 11.43 -7.62
CA PHE A 116 3.97 12.71 -7.59
C PHE A 116 5.25 12.63 -6.76
N PHE A 117 5.19 11.94 -5.61
CA PHE A 117 6.25 11.98 -4.60
C PHE A 117 7.12 10.72 -4.53
N GLY A 118 6.64 9.59 -5.06
CA GLY A 118 7.30 8.29 -4.98
C GLY A 118 8.48 8.15 -5.94
N THR A 119 9.45 7.34 -5.55
CA THR A 119 10.64 7.01 -6.37
C THR A 119 10.51 5.65 -7.07
N GLY A 120 9.66 4.76 -6.56
CA GLY A 120 9.43 3.41 -7.10
C GLY A 120 8.61 3.39 -8.38
N ARG A 121 9.27 3.29 -9.54
CA ARG A 121 8.61 3.29 -10.86
C ARG A 121 7.59 2.18 -11.08
N HIS A 122 7.86 0.99 -10.52
CA HIS A 122 7.01 -0.19 -10.68
C HIS A 122 6.06 -0.40 -9.49
N VAL A 123 6.33 0.24 -8.35
CA VAL A 123 5.60 0.02 -7.09
C VAL A 123 4.17 0.52 -7.22
N SER A 124 3.20 -0.37 -7.03
CA SER A 124 1.78 -0.01 -6.88
C SER A 124 1.47 0.19 -5.40
N THR A 125 1.03 1.38 -5.03
CA THR A 125 0.45 1.65 -3.70
C THR A 125 -1.05 1.36 -3.70
N GLY A 126 -1.63 1.12 -2.53
CA GLY A 126 -3.06 0.87 -2.38
C GLY A 126 -3.38 0.14 -1.08
N THR A 127 -4.40 -0.70 -1.11
CA THR A 127 -4.83 -1.50 0.03
C THR A 127 -3.93 -2.73 0.20
N PHE A 128 -3.43 -2.98 1.41
CA PHE A 128 -2.58 -4.13 1.74
C PHE A 128 -3.19 -4.96 2.87
N ALA A 129 -3.20 -6.29 2.72
CA ALA A 129 -3.94 -7.21 3.59
C ALA A 129 -3.55 -7.11 5.07
N VAL A 130 -2.25 -7.05 5.40
CA VAL A 130 -1.79 -7.03 6.81
C VAL A 130 -2.15 -5.72 7.47
N VAL A 131 -1.88 -4.60 6.81
CA VAL A 131 -2.26 -3.27 7.30
C VAL A 131 -3.78 -3.18 7.48
N SER A 132 -4.54 -3.81 6.59
CA SER A 132 -6.00 -3.87 6.68
C SER A 132 -6.48 -4.67 7.88
N LEU A 133 -5.89 -5.85 8.14
CA LEU A 133 -6.20 -6.65 9.34
C LEU A 133 -5.82 -5.95 10.64
N MET A 134 -4.63 -5.33 10.69
CA MET A 134 -4.19 -4.59 11.89
C MET A 134 -5.10 -3.39 12.15
N THR A 135 -5.49 -2.66 11.10
CA THR A 135 -6.45 -1.54 11.23
C THR A 135 -7.83 -2.04 11.66
N GLY A 136 -8.31 -3.17 11.11
CA GLY A 136 -9.58 -3.78 11.50
C GLY A 136 -9.63 -4.19 12.96
N SER A 137 -8.52 -4.70 13.51
CA SER A 137 -8.39 -5.00 14.95
C SER A 137 -8.59 -3.75 15.81
N VAL A 138 -8.03 -2.60 15.41
CA VAL A 138 -8.18 -1.33 16.13
C VAL A 138 -9.62 -0.81 16.01
N VAL A 139 -10.20 -0.88 14.81
CA VAL A 139 -11.58 -0.43 14.55
C VAL A 139 -12.58 -1.23 15.37
N GLU A 140 -12.45 -2.56 15.42
CA GLU A 140 -13.36 -3.42 16.21
C GLU A 140 -13.18 -3.27 17.71
N GLN A 141 -11.97 -2.96 18.17
CA GLN A 141 -11.71 -2.70 19.59
C GLN A 141 -12.38 -1.40 20.07
N LEU A 142 -12.32 -0.34 19.27
CA LEU A 142 -12.92 0.96 19.62
C LEU A 142 -14.43 1.02 19.31
N VAL A 143 -14.87 0.32 18.26
CA VAL A 143 -16.25 0.32 17.78
C VAL A 143 -16.72 -1.13 17.57
N PRO A 144 -16.96 -1.88 18.67
CA PRO A 144 -17.38 -3.27 18.61
C PRO A 144 -18.75 -3.41 17.96
N THR A 145 -18.94 -4.44 17.15
CA THR A 145 -20.23 -4.73 16.49
C THR A 145 -21.26 -5.15 17.54
N PRO A 146 -22.39 -4.42 17.69
CA PRO A 146 -23.47 -4.87 18.55
C PRO A 146 -24.13 -6.13 17.93
N LEU A 147 -24.36 -7.15 18.76
CA LEU A 147 -24.89 -8.45 18.35
C LEU A 147 -26.36 -8.39 17.84
N ASP A 148 -27.10 -7.32 18.17
CA ASP A 148 -28.54 -7.19 17.92
C ASP A 148 -28.90 -6.16 16.82
N MET A 149 -27.96 -5.79 15.96
CA MET A 149 -28.20 -4.73 14.96
C MET A 149 -29.01 -5.24 13.77
N ASN A 150 -30.30 -4.87 13.69
CA ASN A 150 -31.08 -4.99 12.46
C ASN A 150 -30.52 -4.03 11.40
N SER A 151 -30.21 -4.55 10.22
CA SER A 151 -29.56 -3.87 9.08
C SER A 151 -30.32 -2.67 8.48
N SER A 152 -31.44 -2.27 9.07
CA SER A 152 -32.36 -1.23 8.56
C SER A 152 -32.60 -0.06 9.53
N SER A 153 -31.93 0.00 10.68
CA SER A 153 -32.04 1.15 11.60
C SER A 153 -31.11 2.31 11.18
N PRO A 154 -31.48 3.58 11.47
CA PRO A 154 -30.59 4.74 11.27
C PRO A 154 -29.25 4.61 12.03
N GLU A 155 -29.20 3.75 13.06
CA GLU A 155 -28.01 3.46 13.84
C GLU A 155 -26.91 2.75 13.03
N ALA A 156 -27.27 1.98 12.00
CA ALA A 156 -26.31 1.28 11.15
C ALA A 156 -25.44 2.25 10.34
N ALA A 157 -26.02 3.35 9.86
CA ALA A 157 -25.31 4.38 9.11
C ALA A 157 -24.34 5.17 10.00
N ASP A 158 -24.77 5.50 11.23
CA ASP A 158 -23.93 6.17 12.22
C ASP A 158 -22.78 5.27 12.68
N PHE A 159 -23.04 3.97 12.82
CA PHE A 159 -22.04 2.96 13.15
C PHE A 159 -20.95 2.84 12.07
N GLU A 160 -21.36 2.74 10.79
CA GLU A 160 -20.42 2.72 9.66
C GLU A 160 -19.58 4.02 9.61
N ALA A 161 -20.22 5.16 9.86
CA ALA A 161 -19.57 6.47 9.93
C ALA A 161 -18.53 6.56 11.06
N GLN A 162 -18.78 5.93 12.21
CA GLN A 162 -17.82 5.86 13.31
C GLN A 162 -16.63 4.97 12.94
N ARG A 163 -16.87 3.78 12.39
CA ARG A 163 -15.81 2.85 11.98
C ARG A 163 -14.85 3.44 10.97
N ILE A 164 -15.37 4.09 9.92
CA ILE A 164 -14.52 4.76 8.95
C ILE A 164 -13.82 5.99 9.55
N GLY A 165 -14.43 6.67 10.51
CA GLY A 165 -13.82 7.75 11.28
C GLY A 165 -12.56 7.30 12.02
N VAL A 166 -12.61 6.12 12.66
CA VAL A 166 -11.45 5.50 13.32
C VAL A 166 -10.41 5.02 12.30
N ALA A 167 -10.81 4.32 11.25
CA ALA A 167 -9.88 3.83 10.22
C ALA A 167 -9.13 4.98 9.52
N SER A 168 -9.83 6.08 9.23
CA SER A 168 -9.21 7.30 8.68
C SER A 168 -8.33 8.03 9.69
N ALA A 169 -8.64 7.96 11.00
CA ALA A 169 -7.78 8.50 12.05
C ALA A 169 -6.44 7.74 12.12
N VAL A 170 -6.47 6.41 12.03
CA VAL A 170 -5.26 5.58 11.91
C VAL A 170 -4.46 5.97 10.66
N ALA A 171 -5.12 6.22 9.53
CA ALA A 171 -4.45 6.66 8.30
C ALA A 171 -3.77 8.02 8.45
N LEU A 172 -4.47 8.99 9.06
CA LEU A 172 -3.95 10.32 9.32
C LEU A 172 -2.73 10.28 10.25
N LEU A 173 -2.87 9.59 11.39
CA LEU A 173 -1.80 9.46 12.37
C LEU A 173 -0.62 8.67 11.81
N SER A 174 -0.86 7.62 11.02
CA SER A 174 0.19 6.89 10.32
C SER A 174 0.96 7.79 9.34
N GLY A 175 0.25 8.61 8.56
CA GLY A 175 0.86 9.60 7.67
C GLY A 175 1.69 10.63 8.44
N ILE A 176 1.18 11.15 9.56
CA ILE A 176 1.93 12.08 10.43
C ILE A 176 3.19 11.42 10.99
N ILE A 177 3.11 10.17 11.47
CA ILE A 177 4.28 9.44 11.96
C ILE A 177 5.32 9.26 10.85
N MET A 178 4.91 8.88 9.63
CA MET A 178 5.84 8.77 8.49
C MET A 178 6.48 10.11 8.11
N LEU A 179 5.73 11.22 8.19
CA LEU A 179 6.27 12.57 7.98
C LEU A 179 7.24 12.97 9.09
N CYS A 180 6.97 12.62 10.35
CA CYS A 180 7.90 12.82 11.45
C CYS A 180 9.18 12.00 11.24
N MET A 181 9.05 10.72 10.85
CA MET A 181 10.18 9.85 10.51
C MET A 181 11.01 10.44 9.37
N PHE A 182 10.35 11.02 8.36
CA PHE A 182 11.01 11.73 7.27
C PHE A 182 11.82 12.95 7.74
N CYS A 183 11.23 13.80 8.58
CA CYS A 183 11.90 14.97 9.18
C CYS A 183 13.12 14.56 10.00
N LEU A 184 13.02 13.44 10.72
CA LEU A 184 14.12 12.84 11.49
C LEU A 184 15.11 12.04 10.62
N GLN A 185 14.89 11.98 9.30
CA GLN A 185 15.68 11.20 8.35
C GLN A 185 15.83 9.71 8.71
N LEU A 186 14.80 9.13 9.35
CA LEU A 186 14.74 7.71 9.74
C LEU A 186 14.65 6.76 8.53
N GLY A 187 14.69 7.29 7.30
CA GLY A 187 14.84 6.48 6.09
C GLY A 187 16.07 5.57 6.12
N PHE A 188 17.13 5.94 6.87
CA PHE A 188 18.30 5.06 7.05
C PHE A 188 17.93 3.69 7.65
N LEU A 189 16.83 3.59 8.41
CA LEU A 189 16.41 2.33 9.03
C LEU A 189 16.14 1.24 7.98
N SER A 190 15.79 1.62 6.74
CA SER A 190 15.58 0.66 5.66
C SER A 190 16.84 -0.11 5.26
N THR A 191 18.04 0.40 5.55
CA THR A 191 19.30 -0.31 5.24
C THR A 191 19.50 -1.53 6.14
N TYR A 192 18.82 -1.56 7.30
CA TYR A 192 18.82 -2.69 8.22
C TYR A 192 17.75 -3.74 7.91
N LEU A 193 16.85 -3.47 6.96
CA LEU A 193 15.87 -4.45 6.49
C LEU A 193 16.54 -5.39 5.48
N SER A 194 17.19 -6.43 6.01
CA SER A 194 17.76 -7.49 5.19
C SER A 194 16.67 -8.27 4.45
N GLU A 195 16.98 -8.79 3.27
CA GLU A 195 16.07 -9.62 2.46
C GLU A 195 15.44 -10.80 3.26
N PRO A 196 16.18 -11.48 4.18
CA PRO A 196 15.59 -12.50 5.06
C PRO A 196 14.46 -11.99 5.95
N ILE A 197 14.55 -10.77 6.49
CA ILE A 197 13.49 -10.16 7.33
C ILE A 197 12.22 -9.99 6.50
N VAL A 198 12.35 -9.50 5.27
CA VAL A 198 11.23 -9.28 4.35
C VAL A 198 10.55 -10.59 3.99
N LYS A 199 11.34 -11.64 3.69
CA LYS A 199 10.83 -12.98 3.39
C LYS A 199 10.10 -13.59 4.59
N ALA A 200 10.69 -13.53 5.78
CA ALA A 200 10.07 -14.04 7.00
C ALA A 200 8.75 -13.30 7.32
N PHE A 201 8.77 -11.97 7.24
CA PHE A 201 7.59 -11.14 7.44
C PHE A 201 6.48 -11.46 6.45
N THR A 202 6.79 -11.55 5.15
CA THR A 202 5.80 -11.82 4.10
C THR A 202 5.19 -13.22 4.25
N SER A 203 5.98 -14.23 4.62
CA SER A 203 5.48 -15.58 4.91
C SER A 203 4.57 -15.62 6.14
N ALA A 204 4.96 -14.96 7.23
CA ALA A 204 4.13 -14.86 8.43
C ALA A 204 2.81 -14.11 8.16
N ALA A 205 2.89 -13.00 7.43
CA ALA A 205 1.75 -12.24 6.94
C ALA A 205 0.80 -13.08 6.09
N ALA A 206 1.34 -13.87 5.14
CA ALA A 206 0.53 -14.75 4.29
C ALA A 206 -0.22 -15.82 5.11
N PHE A 207 0.45 -16.41 6.11
CA PHE A 207 -0.19 -17.36 7.03
C PHE A 207 -1.29 -16.67 7.86
N HIS A 208 -1.00 -15.50 8.43
CA HIS A 208 -1.96 -14.73 9.23
C HIS A 208 -3.19 -14.30 8.43
N VAL A 209 -3.00 -13.82 7.20
CA VAL A 209 -4.09 -13.46 6.29
C VAL A 209 -4.91 -14.69 5.93
N THR A 210 -4.27 -15.81 5.59
CA THR A 210 -4.96 -17.07 5.27
C THR A 210 -5.86 -17.51 6.43
N VAL A 211 -5.33 -17.58 7.66
CA VAL A 211 -6.13 -17.95 8.84
C VAL A 211 -7.31 -16.99 9.05
N SER A 212 -7.09 -15.70 8.85
CA SER A 212 -8.16 -14.69 8.97
C SER A 212 -9.24 -14.81 7.87
N GLN A 213 -8.93 -15.42 6.71
CA GLN A 213 -9.90 -15.64 5.63
C GLN A 213 -10.72 -16.93 5.82
N ILE A 214 -10.24 -17.91 6.59
CA ILE A 214 -10.92 -19.21 6.76
C ILE A 214 -12.35 -19.00 7.28
N GLN A 215 -12.56 -18.09 8.23
CA GLN A 215 -13.92 -17.78 8.74
C GLN A 215 -14.87 -17.30 7.63
N SER A 216 -14.37 -16.50 6.67
CA SER A 216 -15.18 -15.98 5.55
C SER A 216 -15.40 -17.05 4.48
N MET A 217 -14.44 -17.96 4.29
CA MET A 217 -14.60 -19.10 3.36
C MET A 217 -15.62 -20.12 3.85
N LEU A 218 -15.78 -20.25 5.18
CA LEU A 218 -16.75 -21.12 5.85
C LEU A 218 -18.10 -20.45 6.13
N GLY A 219 -18.22 -19.15 5.90
CA GLY A 219 -19.42 -18.38 6.23
C GLY A 219 -19.73 -18.30 7.73
N LEU A 220 -18.69 -18.31 8.56
CA LEU A 220 -18.82 -18.22 10.01
C LEU A 220 -18.68 -16.76 10.47
N ARG A 221 -19.69 -16.28 11.21
CA ARG A 221 -19.67 -14.97 11.87
C ARG A 221 -19.03 -15.09 13.25
N LEU A 222 -17.70 -15.03 13.30
CA LEU A 222 -16.94 -15.13 14.55
C LEU A 222 -16.42 -13.75 14.99
N PRO A 223 -16.40 -13.47 16.30
CA PRO A 223 -15.75 -12.28 16.82
C PRO A 223 -14.24 -12.37 16.58
N ARG A 224 -13.59 -11.26 16.18
CA ARG A 224 -12.13 -11.27 16.06
C ARG A 224 -11.48 -11.21 17.42
N HIS A 225 -10.48 -12.08 17.61
CA HIS A 225 -9.64 -12.03 18.79
C HIS A 225 -8.48 -11.05 18.60
N THR A 226 -8.29 -10.17 19.57
CA THR A 226 -7.15 -9.25 19.63
C THR A 226 -6.10 -9.72 20.66
N GLY A 227 -4.87 -9.23 20.53
CA GLY A 227 -3.78 -9.51 21.46
C GLY A 227 -2.89 -10.70 21.11
N THR A 228 -2.08 -11.15 22.08
CA THR A 228 -1.10 -12.23 21.88
C THR A 228 -1.79 -13.55 21.54
N PHE A 229 -1.17 -14.29 20.63
CA PHE A 229 -1.69 -15.56 20.10
C PHE A 229 -3.09 -15.45 19.46
N SER A 230 -3.50 -14.25 19.00
CA SER A 230 -4.79 -14.02 18.31
C SER A 230 -5.03 -15.03 17.19
N LEU A 231 -4.01 -15.31 16.37
CA LEU A 231 -4.06 -16.29 15.29
C LEU A 231 -4.52 -17.67 15.76
N PHE A 232 -3.96 -18.17 16.88
CA PHE A 232 -4.31 -19.49 17.41
C PHE A 232 -5.70 -19.48 18.05
N LYS A 233 -6.11 -18.37 18.68
CA LYS A 233 -7.47 -18.20 19.22
C LYS A 233 -8.51 -18.20 18.08
N THR A 234 -8.24 -17.49 16.98
CA THR A 234 -9.10 -17.51 15.79
C THR A 234 -9.21 -18.92 15.22
N LEU A 235 -8.08 -19.65 15.12
CA LEU A 235 -8.11 -21.03 14.63
C LEU A 235 -8.91 -21.96 15.57
N ALA A 236 -8.75 -21.84 16.88
CA ALA A 236 -9.53 -22.60 17.86
C ALA A 236 -11.04 -22.30 17.73
N SER A 237 -11.42 -21.02 17.64
CA SER A 237 -12.80 -20.60 17.47
C SER A 237 -13.42 -21.12 16.16
N VAL A 238 -12.65 -21.14 15.06
CA VAL A 238 -13.07 -21.75 13.79
C VAL A 238 -13.30 -23.25 13.94
N MET A 239 -12.40 -23.96 14.63
CA MET A 239 -12.54 -25.41 14.84
C MET A 239 -13.74 -25.76 15.72
N GLU A 240 -14.02 -24.95 16.74
CA GLU A 240 -15.19 -25.11 17.63
C GLU A 240 -16.51 -24.87 16.87
N ASN A 241 -16.54 -23.89 15.96
CA ASN A 241 -17.75 -23.50 15.22
C ASN A 241 -17.87 -24.15 13.84
N LEU A 242 -17.00 -25.12 13.51
CA LEU A 242 -17.03 -25.85 12.25
C LEU A 242 -18.41 -26.48 11.92
N PRO A 243 -19.19 -27.01 12.88
CA PRO A 243 -20.53 -27.54 12.61
C PRO A 243 -21.55 -26.49 12.13
N HIS A 244 -21.32 -25.20 12.40
CA HIS A 244 -22.22 -24.09 12.03
C HIS A 244 -21.88 -23.47 10.67
N THR A 245 -21.02 -24.13 9.88
CA THR A 245 -20.58 -23.65 8.56
C THR A 245 -21.75 -23.56 7.57
N ASN A 246 -21.83 -22.46 6.81
CA ASN A 246 -22.78 -22.36 5.71
C ASN A 246 -22.26 -23.17 4.50
N MET A 247 -22.95 -24.26 4.18
CA MET A 247 -22.55 -25.16 3.08
C MET A 247 -22.56 -24.48 1.71
N ALA A 248 -23.43 -23.48 1.49
CA ALA A 248 -23.49 -22.75 0.24
C ALA A 248 -22.24 -21.87 0.07
N GLU A 249 -21.85 -21.15 1.11
CA GLU A 249 -20.64 -20.30 1.08
C GLU A 249 -19.36 -21.13 0.97
N LEU A 250 -19.29 -22.28 1.66
CA LEU A 250 -18.19 -23.23 1.50
C LEU A 250 -18.07 -23.74 0.06
N LEU A 251 -19.18 -24.10 -0.56
CA LEU A 251 -19.17 -24.59 -1.95
C LEU A 251 -18.72 -23.48 -2.92
N ILE A 252 -19.26 -22.27 -2.76
CA ILE A 252 -18.90 -21.12 -3.60
C ILE A 252 -17.42 -20.78 -3.43
N SER A 253 -16.91 -20.74 -2.18
CA SER A 253 -15.51 -20.42 -1.90
C SER A 253 -14.57 -21.49 -2.46
N MET A 254 -14.91 -22.77 -2.34
CA MET A 254 -14.15 -23.89 -2.92
C MET A 254 -14.14 -23.86 -4.45
N VAL A 255 -15.28 -23.63 -5.10
CA VAL A 255 -15.36 -23.51 -6.57
C VAL A 255 -14.58 -22.30 -7.06
N CYS A 256 -14.74 -21.15 -6.41
CA CYS A 256 -14.01 -19.92 -6.74
C CYS A 256 -12.49 -20.12 -6.61
N LEU A 257 -12.04 -20.74 -5.51
CA LEU A 257 -10.63 -21.05 -5.30
C LEU A 257 -10.09 -22.02 -6.36
N ALA A 258 -10.83 -23.08 -6.67
CA ALA A 258 -10.44 -24.05 -7.70
C ALA A 258 -10.28 -23.38 -9.07
N VAL A 259 -11.26 -22.56 -9.48
CA VAL A 259 -11.20 -21.80 -10.74
C VAL A 259 -10.00 -20.86 -10.75
N LEU A 260 -9.79 -20.06 -9.70
CA LEU A 260 -8.68 -19.12 -9.63
C LEU A 260 -7.32 -19.82 -9.70
N VAL A 261 -7.13 -20.93 -8.96
CA VAL A 261 -5.88 -21.69 -8.97
C VAL A 261 -5.63 -22.32 -10.34
N ILE A 262 -6.63 -23.01 -10.92
CA ILE A 262 -6.50 -23.68 -12.22
C ILE A 262 -6.15 -22.66 -13.32
N VAL A 263 -6.90 -21.56 -13.40
CA VAL A 263 -6.69 -20.59 -14.47
C VAL A 263 -5.35 -19.86 -14.28
N LYS A 264 -4.92 -19.59 -13.04
CA LYS A 264 -3.61 -18.99 -12.77
C LYS A 264 -2.46 -19.91 -13.15
N GLU A 265 -2.58 -21.20 -12.89
CA GLU A 265 -1.59 -22.22 -13.28
C GLU A 265 -1.52 -22.36 -14.81
N ILE A 266 -2.68 -22.37 -15.49
CA ILE A 266 -2.76 -22.35 -16.96
C ILE A 266 -2.10 -21.08 -17.51
N ASN A 267 -2.40 -19.91 -16.95
CA ASN A 267 -1.84 -18.64 -17.39
C ASN A 267 -0.30 -18.62 -17.22
N MET A 268 0.21 -19.19 -16.12
CA MET A 268 1.65 -19.37 -15.90
C MET A 268 2.27 -20.32 -16.94
N ARG A 269 1.63 -21.45 -17.22
CA ARG A 269 2.13 -22.45 -18.18
C ARG A 269 2.14 -21.93 -19.62
N TYR A 270 1.14 -21.15 -20.02
CA TYR A 270 1.01 -20.58 -21.36
C TYR A 270 1.47 -19.12 -21.47
N ARG A 271 2.21 -18.62 -20.48
CA ARG A 271 2.74 -17.24 -20.44
C ARG A 271 3.53 -16.85 -21.69
N LYS A 272 4.20 -17.81 -22.36
CA LYS A 272 4.95 -17.55 -23.60
C LYS A 272 4.06 -17.28 -24.82
N ARG A 273 2.81 -17.75 -24.80
CA ARG A 273 1.83 -17.62 -25.90
C ARG A 273 0.81 -16.51 -25.64
N LEU A 274 0.49 -16.24 -24.38
CA LEU A 274 -0.40 -15.17 -23.96
C LEU A 274 0.40 -13.87 -23.78
N ARG A 275 0.11 -12.87 -24.63
CA ARG A 275 0.82 -11.58 -24.64
C ARG A 275 0.43 -10.66 -23.47
N THR A 276 -0.71 -10.94 -22.82
CA THR A 276 -1.25 -10.17 -21.69
C THR A 276 -1.85 -11.12 -20.63
N PRO A 277 -1.56 -10.93 -19.33
CA PRO A 277 -2.18 -11.73 -18.29
C PRO A 277 -3.70 -11.50 -18.27
N ILE A 278 -4.48 -12.58 -18.27
CA ILE A 278 -5.94 -12.52 -18.17
C ILE A 278 -6.31 -12.10 -16.73
N PRO A 279 -7.15 -11.07 -16.52
CA PRO A 279 -7.60 -10.66 -15.19
C PRO A 279 -8.71 -11.61 -14.70
N VAL A 280 -8.31 -12.82 -14.30
CA VAL A 280 -9.23 -13.90 -13.89
C VAL A 280 -10.06 -13.48 -12.67
N GLU A 281 -9.47 -12.72 -11.76
CA GLU A 281 -10.09 -12.28 -10.52
C GLU A 281 -11.41 -11.54 -10.77
N ILE A 282 -11.42 -10.61 -11.73
CA ILE A 282 -12.66 -9.88 -12.08
C ILE A 282 -13.65 -10.77 -12.83
N LEU A 283 -13.17 -11.61 -13.76
CA LEU A 283 -14.06 -12.50 -14.51
C LEU A 283 -14.81 -13.45 -13.56
N THR A 284 -14.10 -14.01 -12.57
CA THR A 284 -14.69 -14.87 -11.54
C THR A 284 -15.71 -14.09 -10.70
N VAL A 285 -15.41 -12.85 -10.30
CA VAL A 285 -16.35 -12.01 -9.54
C VAL A 285 -17.62 -11.69 -10.35
N ILE A 286 -17.49 -11.34 -11.64
CA ILE A 286 -18.63 -11.06 -12.52
C ILE A 286 -19.51 -12.30 -12.68
N ILE A 287 -18.90 -13.46 -12.97
CA ILE A 287 -19.63 -14.72 -13.12
C ILE A 287 -20.31 -15.12 -11.81
N ALA A 288 -19.60 -15.05 -10.69
CA ALA A 288 -20.15 -15.37 -9.38
C ALA A 288 -21.32 -14.45 -9.01
N THR A 289 -21.22 -13.15 -9.30
CA THR A 289 -22.31 -12.18 -9.08
C THR A 289 -23.51 -12.48 -9.97
N GLY A 290 -23.29 -12.79 -11.25
CA GLY A 290 -24.37 -13.18 -12.17
C GLY A 290 -25.10 -14.45 -11.74
N VAL A 291 -24.37 -15.46 -11.27
CA VAL A 291 -24.95 -16.70 -10.71
C VAL A 291 -25.69 -16.40 -9.41
N ALA A 292 -25.10 -15.62 -8.50
CA ALA A 292 -25.74 -15.20 -7.24
C ALA A 292 -27.08 -14.49 -7.48
N TYR A 293 -27.12 -13.59 -8.45
CA TYR A 293 -28.32 -12.86 -8.85
C TYR A 293 -29.36 -13.76 -9.53
N ALA A 294 -28.96 -14.56 -10.53
CA ALA A 294 -29.88 -15.39 -11.31
C ALA A 294 -30.60 -16.45 -10.45
N PHE A 295 -29.91 -17.02 -9.47
CA PHE A 295 -30.48 -18.04 -8.57
C PHE A 295 -30.97 -17.47 -7.24
N SER A 296 -30.91 -16.15 -7.03
CA SER A 296 -31.31 -15.48 -5.78
C SER A 296 -30.75 -16.20 -4.54
N LEU A 297 -29.45 -16.48 -4.56
CA LEU A 297 -28.79 -17.26 -3.51
C LEU A 297 -28.81 -16.57 -2.15
N ASP A 298 -28.87 -15.23 -2.13
CA ASP A 298 -29.03 -14.42 -0.92
C ASP A 298 -30.29 -14.83 -0.13
N SER A 299 -31.47 -14.78 -0.77
CA SER A 299 -32.73 -15.11 -0.11
C SER A 299 -32.90 -16.61 0.18
N SER A 300 -32.29 -17.48 -0.63
CA SER A 300 -32.48 -18.94 -0.52
C SER A 300 -31.54 -19.61 0.48
N TYR A 301 -30.31 -19.09 0.63
CA TYR A 301 -29.25 -19.69 1.43
C TYR A 301 -28.63 -18.75 2.48
N ASN A 302 -29.23 -17.56 2.67
CA ASN A 302 -28.81 -16.54 3.63
C ASN A 302 -27.31 -16.20 3.51
N ILE A 303 -26.87 -16.00 2.26
CA ILE A 303 -25.47 -15.71 1.93
C ILE A 303 -25.20 -14.22 2.13
N GLU A 304 -24.05 -13.88 2.71
CA GLU A 304 -23.69 -12.48 2.89
C GLU A 304 -23.38 -11.79 1.54
N ILE A 305 -24.19 -10.78 1.19
CA ILE A 305 -23.97 -9.94 0.01
C ILE A 305 -23.44 -8.56 0.35
N VAL A 306 -22.65 -8.01 -0.56
CA VAL A 306 -22.00 -6.68 -0.47
C VAL A 306 -23.02 -5.53 -0.37
N GLY A 307 -24.24 -5.73 -0.88
CA GLY A 307 -25.30 -4.74 -0.86
C GLY A 307 -25.10 -3.58 -1.83
N HIS A 308 -25.81 -2.48 -1.60
CA HIS A 308 -25.81 -1.31 -2.48
C HIS A 308 -24.58 -0.41 -2.22
N ILE A 309 -23.79 -0.14 -3.27
CA ILE A 309 -22.62 0.74 -3.20
C ILE A 309 -22.99 2.13 -3.78
N PRO A 310 -22.97 3.21 -2.99
CA PRO A 310 -23.31 4.53 -3.50
C PRO A 310 -22.28 5.04 -4.54
N ALA A 311 -22.79 5.55 -5.65
CA ALA A 311 -21.97 6.20 -6.66
C ALA A 311 -21.56 7.61 -6.21
N GLY A 312 -20.35 8.04 -6.58
CA GLY A 312 -19.84 9.36 -6.26
C GLY A 312 -18.47 9.38 -5.56
N PHE A 313 -17.93 10.59 -5.43
CA PHE A 313 -16.73 10.90 -4.66
C PHE A 313 -17.09 11.13 -3.20
N PRO A 314 -16.22 10.70 -2.26
CA PRO A 314 -16.44 10.99 -0.85
C PRO A 314 -16.28 12.48 -0.61
N LYS A 315 -17.20 13.07 0.17
CA LYS A 315 -17.01 14.44 0.64
C LYS A 315 -15.84 14.45 1.63
N PRO A 316 -14.93 15.44 1.56
CA PRO A 316 -13.87 15.55 2.54
C PRO A 316 -14.44 15.61 3.96
N ARG A 317 -13.99 14.71 4.83
CA ARG A 317 -14.39 14.61 6.22
C ARG A 317 -13.15 14.58 7.09
N MET A 318 -13.20 15.30 8.20
CA MET A 318 -12.11 15.28 9.18
C MET A 318 -12.09 13.91 9.88
N PRO A 319 -10.93 13.23 9.95
CA PRO A 319 -10.78 11.99 10.72
C PRO A 319 -11.06 12.21 12.20
N ALA A 320 -11.38 11.12 12.92
CA ALA A 320 -11.69 11.16 14.34
C ALA A 320 -10.43 11.44 15.20
N VAL A 321 -9.96 12.69 15.23
CA VAL A 321 -8.73 13.08 15.95
C VAL A 321 -8.80 12.86 17.46
N HIS A 322 -10.01 12.75 18.02
CA HIS A 322 -10.20 12.48 19.44
C HIS A 322 -9.75 11.07 19.85
N THR A 323 -9.70 10.09 18.93
CA THR A 323 -9.26 8.72 19.22
C THR A 323 -7.74 8.54 19.14
N PHE A 324 -6.97 9.60 18.81
CA PHE A 324 -5.52 9.54 18.68
C PHE A 324 -4.79 8.94 19.89
N PRO A 325 -5.13 9.31 21.15
CA PRO A 325 -4.47 8.73 22.32
C PRO A 325 -4.65 7.21 22.41
N ASP A 326 -5.84 6.71 22.06
CA ASP A 326 -6.21 5.31 22.19
C ASP A 326 -5.57 4.45 21.10
N ILE A 327 -5.41 4.99 19.88
CA ILE A 327 -4.89 4.26 18.72
C ILE A 327 -3.39 4.46 18.48
N ALA A 328 -2.72 5.31 19.26
CA ALA A 328 -1.33 5.73 19.00
C ALA A 328 -0.35 4.54 18.96
N GLY A 329 -0.43 3.65 19.94
CA GLY A 329 0.46 2.48 20.04
C GLY A 329 0.34 1.56 18.84
N ASP A 330 -0.90 1.19 18.49
CA ASP A 330 -1.18 0.32 17.34
C ASP A 330 -0.80 0.99 16.02
N THR A 331 -1.05 2.29 15.89
CA THR A 331 -0.73 3.05 14.67
C THR A 331 0.78 3.11 14.43
N VAL A 332 1.61 3.18 15.48
CA VAL A 332 3.08 3.09 15.34
C VAL A 332 3.45 1.75 14.72
N ALA A 333 2.94 0.63 15.24
CA ALA A 333 3.21 -0.70 14.69
C ALA A 333 2.73 -0.84 13.23
N ILE A 334 1.50 -0.39 12.93
CA ILE A 334 0.94 -0.39 11.57
C ILE A 334 1.83 0.41 10.62
N THR A 335 2.32 1.57 11.07
CA THR A 335 3.16 2.47 10.27
C THR A 335 4.50 1.83 9.95
N PHE A 336 5.18 1.25 10.93
CA PHE A 336 6.45 0.56 10.71
C PHE A 336 6.29 -0.61 9.75
N VAL A 337 5.26 -1.45 9.95
CA VAL A 337 4.94 -2.56 9.07
C VAL A 337 4.63 -2.08 7.64
N GLY A 338 3.77 -1.07 7.50
CA GLY A 338 3.36 -0.53 6.21
C GLY A 338 4.53 0.09 5.45
N TYR A 339 5.43 0.81 6.12
CA TYR A 339 6.63 1.38 5.50
C TYR A 339 7.67 0.31 5.17
N ALA A 340 7.94 -0.63 6.08
CA ALA A 340 8.89 -1.71 5.90
C ALA A 340 8.60 -2.53 4.64
N VAL A 341 7.35 -2.99 4.48
CA VAL A 341 6.93 -3.75 3.30
C VAL A 341 7.09 -2.92 2.03
N SER A 342 6.71 -1.65 2.07
CA SER A 342 6.79 -0.78 0.89
C SER A 342 8.23 -0.56 0.43
N VAL A 343 9.11 -0.13 1.34
CA VAL A 343 10.50 0.15 0.99
C VAL A 343 11.22 -1.12 0.54
N SER A 344 10.93 -2.27 1.17
CA SER A 344 11.48 -3.56 0.75
C SER A 344 11.03 -3.96 -0.65
N LEU A 345 9.75 -3.80 -0.97
CA LEU A 345 9.24 -4.05 -2.31
C LEU A 345 9.90 -3.12 -3.33
N ALA A 346 9.99 -1.83 -2.99
CA ALA A 346 10.64 -0.84 -3.84
C ALA A 346 12.10 -1.23 -4.15
N MET A 347 12.87 -1.64 -3.12
CA MET A 347 14.27 -2.06 -3.27
C MET A 347 14.42 -3.32 -4.14
N ILE A 348 13.55 -4.33 -3.98
CA ILE A 348 13.58 -5.56 -4.81
C ILE A 348 13.42 -5.22 -6.30
N TYR A 349 12.47 -4.36 -6.63
CA TYR A 349 12.24 -3.95 -8.03
C TYR A 349 13.30 -2.98 -8.55
N ALA A 350 13.90 -2.19 -7.67
CA ALA A 350 15.01 -1.30 -8.00
C ALA A 350 16.25 -2.10 -8.42
N ASP A 351 16.61 -3.12 -7.63
CA ASP A 351 17.70 -4.05 -7.94
C ASP A 351 17.43 -4.81 -9.25
N LYS A 352 16.22 -5.35 -9.41
CA LYS A 352 15.81 -6.10 -10.62
C LYS A 352 15.91 -5.28 -11.91
N HIS A 353 15.63 -3.98 -11.86
CA HIS A 353 15.61 -3.10 -13.04
C HIS A 353 16.77 -2.10 -13.10
N GLY A 354 17.75 -2.20 -12.20
CA GLY A 354 18.95 -1.35 -12.20
C GLY A 354 18.69 0.13 -11.96
N TYR A 355 17.76 0.48 -11.07
CA TYR A 355 17.57 1.86 -10.60
C TYR A 355 17.73 1.95 -9.07
N SER A 356 17.92 3.15 -8.53
CA SER A 356 18.03 3.37 -7.08
C SER A 356 16.73 3.91 -6.49
N ILE A 357 16.43 3.46 -5.26
CA ILE A 357 15.34 3.97 -4.43
C ILE A 357 15.94 4.84 -3.33
N HIS A 358 15.26 5.93 -3.00
CA HIS A 358 15.63 6.79 -1.87
C HIS A 358 14.66 6.54 -0.71
N PRO A 359 15.05 5.80 0.34
CA PRO A 359 14.15 5.41 1.43
C PRO A 359 13.49 6.58 2.14
N ASN A 360 14.24 7.65 2.39
CA ASN A 360 13.68 8.83 3.04
C ASN A 360 12.63 9.53 2.15
N GLN A 361 12.79 9.48 0.83
CA GLN A 361 11.79 10.01 -0.10
C GLN A 361 10.53 9.12 -0.13
N GLU A 362 10.68 7.81 0.05
CA GLU A 362 9.54 6.90 0.22
C GLU A 362 8.75 7.20 1.51
N LEU A 363 9.42 7.55 2.63
CA LEU A 363 8.73 8.02 3.83
C LEU A 363 7.87 9.26 3.56
N LEU A 364 8.42 10.24 2.83
CA LEU A 364 7.68 11.43 2.45
C LEU A 364 6.49 11.08 1.56
N ALA A 365 6.70 10.24 0.54
CA ALA A 365 5.67 9.85 -0.41
C ALA A 365 4.49 9.15 0.28
N HIS A 366 4.77 8.17 1.14
CA HIS A 366 3.73 7.47 1.90
C HIS A 366 3.09 8.34 2.99
N GLY A 367 3.88 9.18 3.65
CA GLY A 367 3.40 10.14 4.65
C GLY A 367 2.36 11.09 4.06
N ILE A 368 2.69 11.78 2.97
CA ILE A 368 1.74 12.66 2.26
C ILE A 368 0.55 11.86 1.75
N SER A 369 0.78 10.68 1.17
CA SER A 369 -0.29 9.86 0.61
C SER A 369 -1.32 9.45 1.66
N ASN A 370 -0.90 9.01 2.84
CA ASN A 370 -1.78 8.61 3.93
C ASN A 370 -2.43 9.81 4.64
N THR A 371 -1.68 10.89 4.87
CA THR A 371 -2.23 12.12 5.48
C THR A 371 -3.31 12.75 4.60
N VAL A 372 -3.06 12.98 3.31
CA VAL A 372 -4.03 13.65 2.44
C VAL A 372 -5.22 12.74 2.13
N SER A 373 -5.01 11.44 1.91
CA SER A 373 -6.10 10.50 1.62
C SER A 373 -7.03 10.28 2.82
N SER A 374 -6.54 10.42 4.06
CA SER A 374 -7.38 10.28 5.26
C SER A 374 -8.58 11.24 5.28
N PHE A 375 -8.42 12.46 4.74
CA PHE A 375 -9.51 13.43 4.62
C PHE A 375 -10.59 13.00 3.63
N PHE A 376 -10.31 12.03 2.75
CA PHE A 376 -11.25 11.47 1.79
C PHE A 376 -11.79 10.10 2.25
N THR A 377 -11.84 9.87 3.57
CA THR A 377 -12.35 8.62 4.17
C THR A 377 -11.58 7.38 3.71
N CYS A 378 -10.25 7.50 3.54
CA CYS A 378 -9.38 6.36 3.27
C CYS A 378 -8.78 5.80 4.57
N PHE A 379 -8.54 4.49 4.58
CA PHE A 379 -7.78 3.82 5.63
C PHE A 379 -6.29 3.71 5.21
N PRO A 380 -5.37 3.29 6.11
CA PRO A 380 -3.94 3.30 5.81
C PRO A 380 -3.60 2.47 4.57
N SER A 381 -2.81 3.05 3.67
CA SER A 381 -2.36 2.42 2.43
C SER A 381 -0.87 2.07 2.48
N SER A 382 -0.49 1.03 1.74
CA SER A 382 0.90 0.60 1.56
C SER A 382 1.11 0.00 0.16
N ALA A 383 2.33 -0.38 -0.18
CA ALA A 383 2.62 -1.04 -1.44
C ALA A 383 2.11 -2.47 -1.47
N THR A 384 1.66 -2.91 -2.64
CA THR A 384 1.11 -4.26 -2.84
C THR A 384 1.97 -5.04 -3.83
N LEU A 385 2.44 -6.22 -3.38
CA LEU A 385 3.25 -7.13 -4.18
C LEU A 385 2.50 -7.64 -5.43
N ALA A 386 1.26 -8.09 -5.26
CA ALA A 386 0.46 -8.71 -6.34
C ALA A 386 0.32 -7.78 -7.56
N THR A 387 -0.09 -6.54 -7.32
CA THR A 387 -0.34 -5.54 -8.36
C THR A 387 0.95 -5.00 -8.97
N THR A 388 2.01 -4.86 -8.17
CA THR A 388 3.36 -4.51 -8.64
C THR A 388 3.90 -5.58 -9.59
N ASN A 389 3.75 -6.86 -9.25
CA ASN A 389 4.17 -7.98 -10.10
C ASN A 389 3.37 -8.06 -11.41
N ILE A 390 2.08 -7.75 -11.36
CA ILE A 390 1.23 -7.75 -12.55
C ILE A 390 1.57 -6.59 -13.47
N LEU A 391 1.84 -5.40 -12.93
CA LEU A 391 2.35 -4.27 -13.74
C LEU A 391 3.64 -4.67 -14.45
N GLU A 392 4.60 -5.22 -13.70
CA GLU A 392 5.89 -5.64 -14.24
C GLU A 392 5.73 -6.72 -15.33
N SER A 393 4.88 -7.71 -15.06
CA SER A 393 4.61 -8.81 -15.99
C SER A 393 3.87 -8.36 -17.25
N ALA A 394 3.08 -7.29 -17.18
CA ALA A 394 2.44 -6.65 -18.33
C ALA A 394 3.40 -5.74 -19.12
N GLY A 395 4.65 -5.56 -18.66
CA GLY A 395 5.63 -4.69 -19.29
C GLY A 395 5.41 -3.21 -19.00
N GLY A 396 4.78 -2.87 -17.87
CA GLY A 396 4.71 -1.51 -17.37
C GLY A 396 6.09 -1.05 -16.87
N TYR A 397 6.47 0.16 -17.23
CA TYR A 397 7.74 0.81 -16.92
C TYR A 397 7.58 1.99 -15.96
N THR A 398 6.39 2.58 -15.85
CA THR A 398 6.15 3.75 -15.00
C THR A 398 4.78 3.78 -14.33
N GLN A 399 4.65 4.68 -13.37
CA GLN A 399 3.42 4.94 -12.62
C GLN A 399 2.31 5.62 -13.44
N VAL A 400 2.58 6.06 -14.69
CA VAL A 400 1.58 6.67 -15.58
C VAL A 400 0.41 5.72 -15.82
N GLY A 401 0.69 4.42 -15.92
CA GLY A 401 -0.33 3.38 -16.10
C GLY A 401 -1.42 3.43 -15.01
N TYR A 402 -1.03 3.71 -13.77
CA TYR A 402 -1.96 3.75 -12.65
C TYR A 402 -2.97 4.91 -12.76
N MET A 403 -2.54 6.08 -13.26
CA MET A 403 -3.38 7.28 -13.36
C MET A 403 -4.43 7.15 -14.48
N MET A 404 -4.01 6.70 -15.67
CA MET A 404 -4.89 6.66 -16.85
C MET A 404 -6.15 5.82 -16.60
N TYR A 405 -6.00 4.69 -15.91
CA TYR A 405 -7.13 3.81 -15.67
C TYR A 405 -7.90 4.09 -14.37
N LYS A 406 -7.25 4.58 -13.30
CA LYS A 406 -8.00 4.93 -12.08
C LYS A 406 -8.96 6.10 -12.30
N CYS A 407 -8.61 7.03 -13.18
CA CYS A 407 -9.55 8.01 -13.71
C CYS A 407 -10.67 7.35 -14.53
N PHE A 408 -10.34 6.38 -15.39
CA PHE A 408 -11.33 5.68 -16.24
C PHE A 408 -12.36 4.86 -15.44
N CYS A 409 -11.91 4.05 -14.48
CA CYS A 409 -12.78 3.26 -13.59
C CYS A 409 -13.69 4.13 -12.73
N HIS A 410 -13.22 5.30 -12.29
CA HIS A 410 -14.03 6.18 -11.46
C HIS A 410 -15.06 6.98 -12.28
N ILE A 411 -14.75 7.30 -13.55
CA ILE A 411 -15.66 7.97 -14.49
C ILE A 411 -16.75 7.01 -15.00
N HIS A 412 -16.45 5.72 -15.20
CA HIS A 412 -17.40 4.69 -15.65
C HIS A 412 -18.04 3.87 -14.51
N LYS A 413 -18.33 4.52 -13.37
CA LYS A 413 -19.11 3.94 -12.26
C LYS A 413 -20.53 3.41 -12.59
N PRO A 414 -21.23 3.68 -13.73
CA PRO A 414 -22.58 3.16 -13.92
C PRO A 414 -22.66 1.76 -14.58
N LEU A 415 -21.56 1.02 -14.74
CA LEU A 415 -21.55 -0.25 -15.51
C LEU A 415 -20.94 -1.48 -14.77
N ILE A 416 -20.63 -1.35 -13.49
CA ILE A 416 -20.32 -2.47 -12.58
C ILE A 416 -21.21 -2.28 -11.36
#